data_AF-A0A2E7CMA5-F1
#
_entry.id   AF-A0A2E7CMA5-F1
#
_cell.length_a   1.000
_cell.length_b   1.000
_cell.length_c   1.000
_cell.angle_alpha   90.00
_cell.angle_beta   90.00
_cell.angle_gamma   90.00
#
_symmetry.space_group_name_H-M   'P 1'
#
loop_
_entity.id
_entity.type
_entity.pdbx_description
1 polymer ?
#
loop_
_entity_poly.entity_id
_entity_poly.type
_entity_poly.pdbx_seq_one_letter_code
_entity_poly.pdbx_strand_id
1 'polypeptide(L)'
;VREPYQTGTRRVPVSIYAHVLDRVVLEAERRGVGVIFVQPGNRHRIKGEPGDAMWGPYFEAQSLIADRRSVPILDVINILRLFGVSENESFLDAMHPTGTTNYWLASSLVDLALVKGWPDSLLIPDASEPIFNEQLEDPWVSKGAFFTPVEKRRKAE
;
A
#
# COMPACT_ATOMS: atom_id res chain seq x y z
N VAL A 1 -10.04 -10.67 23.76
CA VAL A 1 -8.95 -9.90 23.13
C VAL A 1 -9.49 -8.50 22.91
N ARG A 2 -8.94 -7.45 23.53
CA ARG A 2 -9.41 -6.07 23.29
C ARG A 2 -9.20 -5.76 21.81
N GLU A 3 -10.24 -5.29 21.12
CA GLU A 3 -10.12 -4.87 19.73
C GLU A 3 -9.16 -3.67 19.66
N PRO A 4 -7.95 -3.82 19.08
CA PRO A 4 -6.99 -2.72 18.97
C PRO A 4 -7.51 -1.57 18.11
N TYR A 5 -8.65 -1.76 17.44
CA TYR A 5 -9.35 -0.80 16.59
C TYR A 5 -10.23 0.19 17.37
N GLN A 6 -10.49 -0.04 18.67
CA GLN A 6 -11.33 0.86 19.48
C GLN A 6 -10.54 2.01 20.13
N THR A 7 -9.22 1.90 20.27
CA THR A 7 -8.36 2.91 20.93
C THR A 7 -7.43 3.66 19.96
N GLY A 8 -7.62 3.48 18.65
CA GLY A 8 -7.07 4.36 17.61
C GLY A 8 -5.55 4.54 17.61
N THR A 9 -4.76 3.58 18.09
CA THR A 9 -3.28 3.67 18.04
C THR A 9 -2.75 2.71 16.99
N ARG A 10 -2.20 3.25 15.90
CA ARG A 10 -1.54 2.44 14.86
C ARG A 10 -0.26 1.81 15.40
N ARG A 11 0.02 0.56 15.00
CA ARG A 11 1.27 -0.13 15.34
C ARG A 11 2.48 0.43 14.59
N VAL A 12 2.26 0.96 13.40
CA VAL A 12 3.32 1.45 12.50
C VAL A 12 3.01 2.89 12.09
N PRO A 13 3.80 3.89 12.49
CA PRO A 13 3.65 5.24 11.97
C PRO A 13 3.67 5.28 10.44
N VAL A 14 2.77 6.06 9.83
CA VAL A 14 2.62 6.14 8.37
C VAL A 14 3.91 6.55 7.67
N SER A 15 4.72 7.46 8.23
CA SER A 15 6.04 7.81 7.69
C SER A 15 7.01 6.64 7.64
N ILE A 16 6.99 5.76 8.66
CA ILE A 16 7.83 4.55 8.68
C ILE A 16 7.37 3.58 7.61
N TYR A 17 6.05 3.41 7.46
CA TYR A 17 5.49 2.58 6.39
C TYR A 17 5.92 3.09 5.01
N ALA A 18 5.77 4.38 4.73
CA ALA A 18 6.18 5.00 3.46
C ALA A 18 7.69 4.85 3.21
N HIS A 19 8.52 5.11 4.23
CA HIS A 19 9.97 4.94 4.14
C HIS A 19 10.36 3.49 3.83
N VAL A 20 9.76 2.51 4.51
CA VAL A 20 10.04 1.08 4.26
C VAL A 20 9.59 0.67 2.87
N LEU A 21 8.42 1.13 2.43
CA LEU A 21 7.89 0.85 1.10
C LEU A 21 8.84 1.39 0.02
N ASP A 22 9.30 2.64 0.17
CA ASP A 22 10.28 3.28 -0.72
C ASP A 22 11.59 2.48 -0.81
N ARG A 23 12.09 2.02 0.34
CA ARG A 23 13.31 1.20 0.42
C ARG A 23 13.17 -0.15 -0.27
N VAL A 24 12.01 -0.79 -0.18
CA VAL A 24 11.74 -2.05 -0.89
C VAL A 24 11.71 -1.83 -2.40
N VAL A 25 11.11 -0.74 -2.86
CA VAL A 25 11.06 -0.38 -4.29
C VAL A 25 12.45 -0.10 -4.85
N LEU A 26 13.27 0.68 -4.12
CA LEU A 26 14.66 0.93 -4.50
C LEU A 26 15.51 -0.34 -4.50
N GLU A 27 15.25 -1.29 -3.58
CA GLU A 27 15.93 -2.59 -3.62
C GLU A 27 15.55 -3.39 -4.87
N ALA A 28 14.28 -3.36 -5.27
CA ALA A 28 13.81 -4.03 -6.48
C ALA A 28 14.45 -3.42 -7.73
N GLU A 29 14.51 -2.08 -7.82
CA GLU A 29 15.20 -1.35 -8.90
C GLU A 29 16.65 -1.79 -9.03
N ARG A 30 17.42 -1.78 -7.92
CA ARG A 30 18.84 -2.19 -7.91
C ARG A 30 19.07 -3.62 -8.38
N ARG A 31 18.05 -4.47 -8.30
CA ARG A 31 18.08 -5.88 -8.73
C ARG A 31 17.50 -6.10 -10.13
N GLY A 32 17.03 -5.06 -10.81
CA GLY A 32 16.34 -5.17 -12.08
C GLY A 32 14.99 -5.90 -11.96
N VAL A 33 14.30 -5.77 -10.82
CA VAL A 33 13.01 -6.42 -10.55
C VAL A 33 11.89 -5.41 -10.78
N GLY A 34 10.94 -5.77 -11.64
CA GLY A 34 9.74 -4.97 -11.87
C GLY A 34 8.79 -5.00 -10.67
N VAL A 35 8.09 -3.88 -10.43
CA VAL A 35 7.19 -3.73 -9.28
C VAL A 35 5.80 -3.26 -9.74
N ILE A 36 4.77 -3.84 -9.13
CA ILE A 36 3.40 -3.31 -9.13
C ILE A 36 2.92 -3.28 -7.68
N PHE A 37 2.29 -2.19 -7.29
CA PHE A 37 1.61 -2.10 -6.00
C PHE A 37 0.17 -2.58 -6.11
N VAL A 38 -0.23 -3.41 -5.15
CA VAL A 38 -1.63 -3.79 -4.95
C VAL A 38 -2.10 -3.11 -3.67
N GLN A 39 -3.04 -2.18 -3.80
CA GLN A 39 -3.67 -1.52 -2.67
C GLN A 39 -4.86 -2.35 -2.19
N PRO A 40 -4.86 -2.81 -0.92
CA PRO A 40 -5.83 -3.79 -0.47
C PRO A 40 -7.23 -3.17 -0.31
N GLY A 41 -8.24 -4.01 -0.49
CA GLY A 41 -9.64 -3.69 -0.19
C GLY A 41 -10.07 -4.25 1.17
N ASN A 42 -11.19 -3.74 1.70
CA ASN A 42 -11.92 -4.33 2.82
C ASN A 42 -13.40 -3.94 2.76
N ARG A 43 -14.25 -4.57 3.59
CA ARG A 43 -15.70 -4.30 3.63
C ARG A 43 -16.05 -2.85 3.98
N HIS A 44 -15.24 -2.18 4.80
CA HIS A 44 -15.47 -0.78 5.15
C HIS A 44 -15.19 0.14 3.95
N ARG A 45 -14.11 -0.09 3.20
CA ARG A 45 -13.76 0.69 2.01
C ARG A 45 -14.78 0.57 0.89
N ILE A 46 -15.27 -0.64 0.61
CA ILE A 46 -16.23 -0.83 -0.48
C ILE A 46 -17.52 -0.03 -0.21
N LYS A 47 -17.95 0.02 1.05
CA LYS A 47 -19.09 0.81 1.53
C LYS A 47 -18.82 2.32 1.70
N GLY A 48 -17.56 2.73 1.78
CA GLY A 48 -17.20 4.10 2.16
C GLY A 48 -17.47 4.41 3.64
N GLU A 49 -17.35 3.41 4.52
CA GLU A 49 -17.59 3.55 5.96
C GLU A 49 -16.39 4.18 6.70
N PRO A 50 -16.59 4.78 7.90
CA PRO A 50 -15.55 5.41 8.70
C PRO A 50 -14.36 4.53 9.06
N GLY A 51 -14.52 3.19 9.05
CA GLY A 51 -13.41 2.25 9.25
C GLY A 51 -12.26 2.48 8.26
N ASP A 52 -12.56 2.95 7.05
CA ASP A 52 -11.55 3.36 6.06
C ASP A 52 -10.65 4.49 6.58
N ALA A 53 -11.14 5.40 7.41
CA ALA A 53 -10.35 6.52 7.94
C ALA A 53 -9.12 6.06 8.73
N MET A 54 -9.17 4.86 9.33
CA MET A 54 -8.04 4.24 10.02
C MET A 54 -7.06 3.53 9.09
N TRP A 55 -7.31 3.39 7.80
CA TRP A 55 -6.33 2.83 6.85
C TRP A 55 -5.99 3.76 5.69
N GLY A 56 -6.85 4.76 5.41
CA GLY A 56 -6.67 5.82 4.42
C GLY A 56 -5.25 6.35 4.34
N PRO A 57 -4.63 6.78 5.46
CA PRO A 57 -3.25 7.27 5.44
C PRO A 57 -2.20 6.28 4.89
N TYR A 58 -2.39 4.96 5.07
CA TYR A 58 -1.50 3.97 4.46
C TYR A 58 -1.73 3.81 2.96
N PHE A 59 -2.98 3.95 2.50
CA PHE A 59 -3.34 3.92 1.08
C PHE A 59 -2.83 5.17 0.35
N GLU A 60 -2.95 6.33 1.00
CA GLU A 60 -2.34 7.58 0.54
C GLU A 60 -0.83 7.47 0.47
N ALA A 61 -0.17 6.92 1.52
CA ALA A 61 1.27 6.67 1.49
C ALA A 61 1.68 5.69 0.37
N GLN A 62 0.90 4.64 0.12
CA GLN A 62 1.17 3.70 -0.97
C GLN A 62 1.06 4.39 -2.34
N SER A 63 0.04 5.23 -2.52
CA SER A 63 -0.17 6.02 -3.74
C SER A 63 0.93 7.05 -3.96
N LEU A 64 1.37 7.73 -2.89
CA LEU A 64 2.48 8.68 -2.90
C LEU A 64 3.79 8.01 -3.35
N ILE A 65 4.14 6.87 -2.76
CA ILE A 65 5.37 6.15 -3.14
C ILE A 65 5.26 5.57 -4.55
N ALA A 66 4.06 5.08 -4.95
CA ALA A 66 3.83 4.62 -6.31
C ALA A 66 4.12 5.71 -7.33
N ASP A 67 3.55 6.90 -7.14
CA ASP A 67 3.76 8.06 -8.01
C ASP A 67 5.22 8.49 -8.03
N ARG A 68 5.83 8.69 -6.86
CA ARG A 68 7.24 9.09 -6.69
C ARG A 68 8.22 8.15 -7.40
N ARG A 69 7.89 6.86 -7.49
CA ARG A 69 8.74 5.82 -8.08
C ARG A 69 8.28 5.35 -9.44
N SER A 70 7.29 6.01 -10.05
CA SER A 70 6.68 5.59 -11.31
C SER A 70 6.23 4.12 -11.31
N VAL A 71 5.81 3.60 -10.15
CA VAL A 71 5.34 2.22 -9.97
C VAL A 71 3.84 2.17 -10.24
N PRO A 72 3.36 1.27 -11.14
CA PRO A 72 1.94 1.06 -11.32
C PRO A 72 1.25 0.62 -10.02
N ILE A 73 0.09 1.19 -9.73
CA ILE A 73 -0.73 0.81 -8.57
C ILE A 73 -2.10 0.32 -9.02
N LEU A 74 -2.58 -0.70 -8.33
CA LEU A 74 -3.85 -1.36 -8.57
C LEU A 74 -4.69 -1.34 -7.30
N ASP A 75 -5.75 -0.53 -7.27
CA ASP A 75 -6.68 -0.47 -6.13
C ASP A 75 -7.79 -1.51 -6.29
N VAL A 76 -7.80 -2.50 -5.39
CA VAL A 76 -8.78 -3.58 -5.33
C VAL A 76 -10.21 -3.04 -5.29
N ILE A 77 -10.48 -1.95 -4.58
CA ILE A 77 -11.84 -1.40 -4.45
C ILE A 77 -12.33 -0.81 -5.76
N ASN A 78 -11.45 -0.15 -6.51
CA ASN A 78 -11.79 0.38 -7.82
C ASN A 78 -12.11 -0.74 -8.82
N ILE A 79 -11.36 -1.85 -8.75
CA ILE A 79 -11.62 -3.05 -9.56
C ILE A 79 -12.99 -3.64 -9.23
N LEU A 80 -13.27 -3.87 -7.95
CA LEU A 80 -14.53 -4.49 -7.54
C LEU A 80 -15.74 -3.62 -7.94
N ARG A 81 -15.61 -2.30 -7.82
CA ARG A 81 -16.63 -1.33 -8.29
C ARG A 81 -16.79 -1.36 -9.81
N LEU A 82 -15.69 -1.39 -10.56
CA LEU A 82 -15.70 -1.45 -12.02
C LEU A 82 -16.44 -2.69 -12.53
N PHE A 83 -16.26 -3.83 -11.88
CA PHE A 83 -16.90 -5.10 -12.25
C PHE A 83 -18.25 -5.34 -11.54
N GLY A 84 -18.75 -4.37 -10.77
CA GLY A 84 -20.05 -4.46 -10.10
C GLY A 84 -20.15 -5.58 -9.05
N VAL A 85 -19.03 -6.00 -8.45
CA VAL A 85 -19.01 -7.07 -7.45
C VAL A 85 -19.54 -6.52 -6.12
N SER A 86 -20.57 -7.15 -5.56
CA SER A 86 -21.14 -6.71 -4.29
C SER A 86 -20.19 -6.97 -3.11
N GLU A 87 -20.42 -6.34 -1.97
CA GLU A 87 -19.63 -6.56 -0.74
C GLU A 87 -19.61 -8.05 -0.32
N ASN A 88 -20.77 -8.70 -0.32
CA ASN A 88 -20.90 -10.09 0.11
C ASN A 88 -20.19 -11.05 -0.85
N GLU A 89 -20.15 -10.71 -2.14
CA GLU A 89 -19.37 -11.43 -3.12
C GLU A 89 -17.87 -11.08 -3.05
N SER A 90 -17.52 -9.94 -2.46
CA SER A 90 -16.15 -9.45 -2.44
C SER A 90 -15.31 -10.02 -1.30
N PHE A 91 -15.90 -10.21 -0.11
CA PHE A 91 -15.16 -10.59 1.08
C PHE A 91 -15.81 -11.71 1.90
N LEU A 92 -15.00 -12.67 2.38
CA LEU A 92 -15.41 -13.74 3.29
C LEU A 92 -15.75 -13.19 4.69
N ASP A 93 -15.00 -12.19 5.14
CA ASP A 93 -15.19 -11.47 6.39
C ASP A 93 -14.85 -9.97 6.19
N ALA A 94 -14.50 -9.24 7.25
CA ALA A 94 -14.15 -7.82 7.13
C ALA A 94 -13.01 -7.53 6.15
N MET A 95 -12.06 -8.46 5.96
CA MET A 95 -10.78 -8.21 5.27
C MET A 95 -10.45 -9.22 4.17
N HIS A 96 -10.85 -10.49 4.30
CA HIS A 96 -10.35 -11.54 3.42
C HIS A 96 -11.15 -11.63 2.10
N PRO A 97 -10.49 -11.64 0.93
CA PRO A 97 -11.17 -11.70 -0.36
C PRO A 97 -11.79 -13.09 -0.62
N THR A 98 -12.91 -13.11 -1.35
CA THR A 98 -13.47 -14.35 -1.90
C THR A 98 -12.68 -14.83 -3.13
N GLY A 99 -13.05 -16.00 -3.66
CA GLY A 99 -12.58 -16.47 -4.97
C GLY A 99 -12.92 -15.49 -6.10
N THR A 100 -14.11 -14.89 -6.09
CA THR A 100 -14.53 -13.88 -7.08
C THR A 100 -13.62 -12.66 -7.06
N THR A 101 -13.29 -12.13 -5.88
CA THR A 101 -12.35 -11.01 -5.76
C THR A 101 -10.95 -11.38 -6.26
N ASN A 102 -10.45 -12.56 -5.89
CA ASN A 102 -9.13 -13.01 -6.34
C ASN A 102 -9.07 -13.19 -7.86
N TYR A 103 -10.14 -13.66 -8.49
CA TYR A 103 -10.24 -13.77 -9.94
C TYR A 103 -10.10 -12.40 -10.62
N TRP A 104 -10.88 -11.41 -10.20
CA TRP A 104 -10.83 -10.07 -10.79
C TRP A 104 -9.51 -9.36 -10.51
N LEU A 105 -8.98 -9.51 -9.30
CA LEU A 105 -7.66 -8.99 -8.92
C LEU A 105 -6.55 -9.55 -9.82
N ALA A 106 -6.49 -10.88 -9.98
CA ALA A 106 -5.48 -11.52 -10.81
C ALA A 106 -5.59 -11.11 -12.29
N SER A 107 -6.81 -11.06 -12.81
CA SER A 107 -7.07 -10.65 -14.20
C SER A 107 -6.63 -9.21 -14.44
N SER A 108 -7.05 -8.27 -13.56
CA SER A 108 -6.67 -6.87 -13.68
C SER A 108 -5.17 -6.62 -13.47
N LEU A 109 -4.48 -7.45 -12.67
CA LEU A 109 -3.04 -7.35 -12.50
C LEU A 109 -2.30 -7.70 -13.80
N VAL A 110 -2.73 -8.77 -14.49
CA VAL A 110 -2.19 -9.14 -15.79
C VAL A 110 -2.46 -8.04 -16.81
N ASP A 111 -3.70 -7.55 -16.89
CA ASP A 111 -4.06 -6.48 -17.83
C ASP A 111 -3.23 -5.21 -17.57
N LEU A 112 -3.07 -4.81 -16.31
CA LEU A 112 -2.23 -3.67 -15.94
C LEU A 112 -0.77 -3.88 -16.38
N ALA A 113 -0.21 -5.06 -16.14
CA ALA A 113 1.16 -5.36 -16.54
C ALA A 113 1.34 -5.27 -18.07
N LEU A 114 0.41 -5.86 -18.84
CA LEU A 114 0.41 -5.82 -20.30
C LEU A 114 0.29 -4.38 -20.83
N VAL A 115 -0.65 -3.59 -20.30
CA VAL A 115 -0.84 -2.18 -20.68
C VAL A 115 0.39 -1.33 -20.37
N LYS A 116 1.14 -1.68 -19.33
CA LYS A 116 2.41 -1.03 -18.98
C LYS A 116 3.61 -1.56 -19.77
N GLY A 117 3.39 -2.47 -20.70
CA GLY A 117 4.39 -2.96 -21.65
C GLY A 117 5.15 -4.20 -21.21
N TRP A 118 4.77 -4.85 -20.10
CA TRP A 118 5.34 -6.15 -19.75
C TRP A 118 4.84 -7.24 -20.72
N PRO A 119 5.68 -8.20 -21.18
CA PRO A 119 7.07 -8.44 -20.76
C PRO A 119 8.14 -7.68 -21.55
N ASP A 120 7.79 -6.94 -22.60
CA ASP A 120 8.76 -6.26 -23.48
C ASP A 120 9.51 -5.12 -22.77
N SER A 121 8.87 -4.50 -21.80
CA SER A 121 9.43 -3.50 -20.90
C SER A 121 9.29 -3.97 -19.45
N LEU A 122 10.41 -4.12 -18.76
CA LEU A 122 10.40 -4.42 -17.34
C LEU A 122 9.88 -3.19 -16.58
N LEU A 123 8.98 -3.43 -15.62
CA LEU A 123 8.34 -2.39 -14.79
C LEU A 123 9.29 -1.90 -13.68
N ILE A 124 10.52 -1.55 -14.06
CA ILE A 124 11.58 -1.13 -13.15
C ILE A 124 11.20 0.23 -12.54
N PRO A 125 11.21 0.36 -11.20
CA PRO A 125 10.92 1.64 -10.54
C PRO A 125 11.93 2.73 -10.87
N ASP A 126 11.50 3.99 -10.77
CA ASP A 126 12.39 5.15 -10.89
C ASP A 126 13.15 5.44 -9.58
N ALA A 127 14.48 5.41 -9.65
CA ALA A 127 15.39 5.72 -8.55
C ALA A 127 15.95 7.16 -8.59
N SER A 128 15.48 8.02 -9.50
CA SER A 128 15.96 9.40 -9.68
C SER A 128 15.73 10.28 -8.44
N GLU A 129 14.62 10.03 -7.74
CA GLU A 129 14.20 10.75 -6.55
C GLU A 129 14.95 10.31 -5.28
N PRO A 130 15.32 11.22 -4.36
CA PRO A 130 15.90 10.87 -3.06
C PRO A 130 15.02 9.90 -2.26
N ILE A 131 15.65 9.14 -1.34
CA ILE A 131 14.93 8.24 -0.42
C ILE A 131 13.88 9.03 0.35
N PHE A 132 12.66 8.49 0.41
CA PHE A 132 11.55 9.09 1.14
C PHE A 132 11.87 9.13 2.64
N ASN A 133 11.94 10.33 3.21
CA ASN A 133 12.22 10.55 4.64
C ASN A 133 11.30 11.64 5.23
N GLU A 134 10.20 11.96 4.56
CA GLU A 134 9.26 12.98 5.00
C GLU A 134 8.38 12.48 6.14
N GLN A 135 7.98 13.40 7.01
CA GLN A 135 7.02 13.11 8.06
C GLN A 135 5.61 13.30 7.52
N LEU A 136 4.85 12.20 7.44
CA LEU A 136 3.44 12.23 7.11
C LEU A 136 2.60 12.53 8.35
N GLU A 137 1.54 13.30 8.16
CA GLU A 137 0.55 13.54 9.20
C GLU A 137 -0.22 12.25 9.49
N ASP A 138 -0.34 11.90 10.77
CA ASP A 138 -1.08 10.71 11.19
C ASP A 138 -1.88 11.03 12.45
N PRO A 139 -3.20 11.27 12.32
CA PRO A 139 -4.04 11.62 13.46
C PRO A 139 -4.25 10.46 14.44
N TRP A 140 -3.74 9.26 14.13
CA TRP A 140 -3.95 8.01 14.87
C TRP A 140 -2.66 7.46 15.51
N VAL A 141 -1.62 8.28 15.61
CA VAL A 141 -0.39 7.95 16.35
C VAL A 141 -0.33 8.79 17.61
N SER A 142 -0.11 8.14 18.76
CA SER A 142 0.12 8.82 20.02
C SER A 142 1.32 9.77 19.89
N LYS A 143 1.13 11.06 20.22
CA LYS A 143 2.20 12.06 20.31
C LYS A 143 3.39 11.46 21.09
N GLY A 144 4.49 11.13 20.41
CA GLY A 144 5.69 10.54 21.04
C GLY A 144 6.32 9.33 20.34
N ALA A 145 5.68 8.73 19.33
CA ALA A 145 6.30 7.67 18.53
C ALA A 145 7.27 8.27 17.47
N PHE A 146 8.40 8.82 17.94
CA PHE A 146 9.41 9.37 17.04
C PHE A 146 10.25 8.24 16.41
N PHE A 147 10.27 8.20 15.08
CA PHE A 147 11.21 7.36 14.35
C PHE A 147 12.63 7.94 14.50
N THR A 148 13.56 7.14 14.98
CA THR A 148 14.99 7.44 14.86
C THR A 148 15.55 6.57 13.73
N PRO A 149 15.99 7.15 12.60
CA PRO A 149 16.56 6.38 11.50
C PRO A 149 17.73 5.51 11.98
N VAL A 150 17.77 4.27 11.49
CA VAL A 150 18.76 3.23 11.89
C VAL A 150 20.20 3.68 11.63
N GLU A 151 20.44 4.63 10.72
CA GLU A 151 21.77 5.18 10.42
C GLU A 151 22.47 5.79 11.64
N LYS A 152 21.72 6.27 12.65
CA LYS A 152 22.33 6.79 13.90
C LYS A 152 22.86 5.71 14.85
N ARG A 153 22.57 4.42 14.65
CA ARG A 153 23.04 3.34 15.54
C ARG A 153 24.42 2.77 15.19
N ARG A 154 24.98 3.09 14.02
CA ARG A 154 26.29 2.55 13.57
C ARG A 154 27.51 3.36 14.02
N LYS A 155 27.35 4.40 14.85
CA LYS A 155 28.48 5.20 15.38
C LYS A 155 28.80 4.92 16.86
N ALA A 156 28.36 3.79 17.38
CA ALA A 156 28.67 3.38 18.75
C ALA A 156 28.98 1.88 18.80
N GLU A 157 30.06 1.48 18.13
CA GLU A 157 30.77 0.21 18.33
C GLU A 157 32.23 0.40 17.88
#